data_AF-X1L6R3-F1
#
_entry.id   AF-X1L6R3-F1
#
_cell.length_a   1.000
_cell.length_b   1.000
_cell.length_c   1.000
_cell.angle_alpha   90.00
_cell.angle_beta   90.00
_cell.angle_gamma   90.00
#
_symmetry.space_group_name_H-M   'P 1'
#
loop_
_entity.id
_entity.type
_entity.pdbx_description
1 polymer ?
#
loop_
_entity_poly.entity_id
_entity_poly.type
_entity_poly.pdbx_seq_one_letter_code
_entity_poly.pdbx_strand_id
1 'polypeptide(L)'
;AVVKDDEVIYAKGFGYRNMDKKLAMTADSLLAIGSASKAFTTFAMGILVDEGKLNWDKPVRNYIPWFRLYDPFASERLTPRDLVTHRSGLPRHDLSWYNNFKASRKEFVMRLAHLKPTADLREKFQYNNLMLLTAGYLVEVITDKKWETAIRSYVFEPLGMKRTNFSVEDSQRDMDFAIPYREKDGKIEQIPFRNITNIGPAGSINSSVNEMSHWLLAHLNQ
;
A
#
# COMPACT_ATOMS: atom_id res chain seq x y z
N ALA A 1 0.45 10.07 16.30
CA ALA A 1 -0.01 11.43 16.60
C ALA A 1 -1.46 11.34 17.01
N VAL A 2 -1.93 12.27 17.82
CA VAL A 2 -3.36 12.49 18.08
C VAL A 2 -3.71 13.81 17.42
N VAL A 3 -4.73 13.78 16.56
CA VAL A 3 -5.27 14.95 15.87
C VAL A 3 -6.67 15.21 16.40
N LYS A 4 -6.96 16.46 16.73
CA LYS A 4 -8.27 16.92 17.21
C LYS A 4 -8.47 18.35 16.74
N ASP A 5 -9.68 18.65 16.25
CA ASP A 5 -10.07 20.00 15.80
C ASP A 5 -9.05 20.58 14.81
N ASP A 6 -8.68 19.79 13.80
CA ASP A 6 -7.71 20.12 12.75
C ASP A 6 -6.28 20.44 13.24
N GLU A 7 -5.95 20.06 14.47
CA GLU A 7 -4.64 20.28 15.08
C GLU A 7 -4.00 18.99 15.60
N VAL A 8 -2.68 18.88 15.45
CA VAL A 8 -1.88 17.81 16.06
C VAL A 8 -1.65 18.15 17.54
N ILE A 9 -2.53 17.68 18.41
CA ILE A 9 -2.43 17.94 19.86
C ILE A 9 -1.35 17.09 20.56
N TYR A 10 -0.86 16.03 19.90
CA TYR A 10 0.20 15.18 20.44
C TYR A 10 0.95 14.39 19.36
N ALA A 11 2.28 14.48 19.33
CA ALA A 11 3.14 13.62 18.52
C ALA A 11 4.41 13.25 19.28
N LYS A 12 4.64 11.95 19.51
CA LYS A 12 5.79 11.47 20.28
C LYS A 12 6.13 10.04 19.89
N GLY A 13 7.43 9.71 19.90
CA GLY A 13 7.95 8.34 19.85
C GLY A 13 8.26 7.82 21.26
N PHE A 14 8.11 6.51 21.47
CA PHE A 14 8.40 5.84 22.73
C PHE A 14 9.29 4.62 22.50
N GLY A 15 10.14 4.31 23.47
CA GLY A 15 11.11 3.22 23.36
C GLY A 15 12.28 3.56 22.43
N TYR A 16 12.86 2.53 21.82
CA TYR A 16 14.03 2.64 20.97
C TYR A 16 13.72 2.23 19.54
N ARG A 17 14.18 3.02 18.57
CA ARG A 17 14.19 2.63 17.14
C ARG A 17 15.33 1.67 16.81
N ASN A 18 16.35 1.64 17.68
CA ASN A 18 17.43 0.66 17.65
C ASN A 18 17.82 0.31 19.10
N MET A 19 17.50 -0.91 19.52
CA MET A 19 17.73 -1.42 20.88
C MET A 19 19.23 -1.54 21.21
N ASP A 20 20.03 -2.07 20.27
CA ASP A 20 21.47 -2.32 20.48
C ASP A 20 22.25 -1.02 20.70
N LYS A 21 21.95 -0.01 19.89
CA LYS A 21 22.56 1.33 19.96
C LYS A 21 21.83 2.27 20.93
N LYS A 22 20.73 1.80 21.56
CA LYS A 22 19.85 2.61 22.43
C LYS A 22 19.41 3.93 21.79
N LEU A 23 19.14 3.93 20.49
CA LEU A 23 18.65 5.13 19.79
C LEU A 23 17.16 5.28 20.04
N ALA A 24 16.75 6.40 20.62
CA ALA A 24 15.35 6.68 20.95
C ALA A 24 14.47 6.71 19.69
N MET A 25 13.24 6.21 19.83
CA MET A 25 12.18 6.43 18.84
C MET A 25 11.67 7.87 18.96
N THR A 26 11.54 8.57 17.83
CA THR A 26 11.00 9.94 17.77
C THR A 26 9.69 9.95 16.98
N ALA A 27 9.00 11.10 16.93
CA ALA A 27 7.87 11.28 16.02
C ALA A 27 8.29 11.34 14.54
N ASP A 28 9.59 11.48 14.29
CA ASP A 28 10.22 11.58 12.98
C ASP A 28 10.88 10.27 12.52
N SER A 29 10.97 9.26 13.38
CA SER A 29 11.53 7.97 13.02
C SER A 29 10.70 7.30 11.91
N LEU A 30 11.38 6.91 10.81
CA LEU A 30 10.76 6.21 9.69
C LEU A 30 10.42 4.77 10.07
N LEU A 31 9.16 4.40 9.82
CA LEU A 31 8.57 3.09 10.09
C LEU A 31 7.82 2.63 8.85
N ALA A 32 7.84 1.32 8.58
CA ALA A 32 6.95 0.73 7.60
C ALA A 32 5.49 0.85 8.08
N ILE A 33 4.65 1.57 7.35
CA ILE A 33 3.23 1.74 7.72
C ILE A 33 2.37 0.55 7.27
N GLY A 34 2.97 -0.39 6.54
CA GLY A 34 2.33 -1.62 6.09
C GLY A 34 1.04 -1.33 5.34
N SER A 35 -0.04 -2.00 5.74
CA SER A 35 -1.31 -1.95 5.01
C SER A 35 -2.00 -0.59 4.99
N ALA A 36 -1.58 0.39 5.79
CA ALA A 36 -2.01 1.78 5.64
C ALA A 36 -1.66 2.33 4.24
N SER A 37 -0.66 1.76 3.56
CA SER A 37 -0.31 2.09 2.17
C SER A 37 -1.48 1.94 1.18
N LYS A 38 -2.45 1.07 1.47
CA LYS A 38 -3.63 0.84 0.62
C LYS A 38 -4.51 2.08 0.49
N ALA A 39 -4.56 2.91 1.54
CA ALA A 39 -5.32 4.15 1.53
C ALA A 39 -4.77 5.11 0.48
N PHE A 40 -3.44 5.23 0.37
CA PHE A 40 -2.77 6.06 -0.64
C PHE A 40 -3.06 5.58 -2.06
N THR A 41 -3.02 4.26 -2.31
CA THR A 41 -3.40 3.69 -3.60
C THR A 41 -4.86 3.99 -3.95
N THR A 42 -5.76 3.80 -2.99
CA THR A 42 -7.19 4.05 -3.19
C THR A 42 -7.48 5.54 -3.41
N PHE A 43 -6.77 6.42 -2.71
CA PHE A 43 -6.88 7.86 -2.88
C PHE A 43 -6.41 8.32 -4.26
N ALA A 44 -5.27 7.81 -4.75
CA ALA A 44 -4.83 8.08 -6.12
C ALA A 44 -5.84 7.61 -7.18
N MET A 45 -6.50 6.47 -6.94
CA MET A 45 -7.61 6.05 -7.79
C MET A 45 -8.81 7.01 -7.71
N GLY A 46 -9.12 7.53 -6.52
CA GLY A 46 -10.14 8.57 -6.32
C GLY A 46 -9.86 9.82 -7.15
N ILE A 47 -8.63 10.34 -7.11
CA ILE A 47 -8.20 11.46 -7.96
C ILE A 47 -8.43 11.15 -9.44
N LEU A 48 -8.06 9.95 -9.90
CA LEU A 48 -8.29 9.56 -11.30
C LEU A 48 -9.78 9.46 -11.65
N VAL A 49 -10.66 9.16 -10.68
CA VAL A 49 -12.11 9.20 -10.88
C VAL A 49 -12.60 10.64 -10.99
N ASP A 50 -12.13 11.54 -10.14
CA ASP A 50 -12.48 12.96 -10.18
C ASP A 50 -12.00 13.63 -11.48
N GLU A 51 -10.85 13.20 -12.00
CA GLU A 51 -10.34 13.60 -13.33
C GLU A 51 -11.09 12.94 -14.51
N GLY A 52 -12.07 12.07 -14.25
CA GLY A 52 -12.85 11.35 -15.28
C GLY A 52 -12.07 10.25 -16.02
N LYS A 53 -10.85 9.91 -15.57
CA LYS A 53 -9.97 8.91 -16.20
C LYS A 53 -10.26 7.49 -15.73
N LEU A 54 -10.79 7.34 -14.52
CA LEU A 54 -11.20 6.08 -13.92
C LEU A 54 -12.70 6.10 -13.62
N ASN A 55 -13.35 4.95 -13.64
CA ASN A 55 -14.72 4.79 -13.17
C ASN A 55 -14.78 3.57 -12.27
N TRP A 56 -15.28 3.76 -11.05
CA TRP A 56 -15.33 2.73 -10.02
C TRP A 56 -16.05 1.45 -10.43
N ASP A 57 -17.05 1.56 -11.32
CA ASP A 57 -18.00 0.50 -11.64
C ASP A 57 -17.90 0.04 -13.12
N LYS A 58 -16.94 0.58 -13.88
CA LYS A 58 -16.55 0.02 -15.18
C LYS A 58 -15.62 -1.20 -14.98
N PRO A 59 -15.76 -2.29 -15.75
CA PRO A 59 -14.85 -3.42 -15.64
C PRO A 59 -13.38 -3.03 -15.80
N VAL A 60 -12.49 -3.68 -15.04
CA VAL A 60 -11.03 -3.45 -15.12
C VAL A 60 -10.49 -3.69 -16.53
N ARG A 61 -11.09 -4.63 -17.27
CA ARG A 61 -10.74 -4.93 -18.68
C ARG A 61 -10.90 -3.75 -19.63
N ASN A 62 -11.70 -2.74 -19.28
CA ASN A 62 -11.79 -1.51 -20.08
C ASN A 62 -10.47 -0.71 -20.05
N TYR A 63 -9.67 -0.88 -19.01
CA TYR A 63 -8.38 -0.22 -18.83
C TYR A 63 -7.20 -1.15 -19.10
N ILE A 64 -7.37 -2.43 -18.77
CA ILE A 64 -6.35 -3.48 -18.96
C ILE A 64 -6.98 -4.61 -19.79
N PRO A 65 -7.00 -4.52 -21.14
CA PRO A 65 -7.76 -5.45 -21.99
C PRO A 65 -7.40 -6.93 -21.82
N TRP A 66 -6.16 -7.22 -21.43
CA TRP A 66 -5.67 -8.58 -21.17
C TRP A 66 -5.92 -9.08 -19.74
N PHE A 67 -6.51 -8.26 -18.85
CA PHE A 67 -6.80 -8.65 -17.47
C PHE A 67 -7.70 -9.89 -17.43
N ARG A 68 -7.29 -10.88 -16.64
CA ARG A 68 -7.98 -12.17 -16.52
C ARG A 68 -7.82 -12.74 -15.11
N LEU A 69 -8.90 -13.30 -14.60
CA LEU A 69 -8.96 -14.15 -13.41
C LEU A 69 -9.19 -15.61 -13.81
N TYR A 70 -9.09 -16.51 -12.85
CA TYR A 70 -9.40 -17.93 -13.07
C TYR A 70 -10.84 -18.13 -13.56
N ASP A 71 -11.81 -17.44 -12.96
CA ASP A 71 -13.21 -17.43 -13.40
C ASP A 71 -13.42 -16.45 -14.58
N PRO A 72 -13.91 -16.91 -15.75
CA PRO A 72 -14.27 -16.05 -16.87
C PRO A 72 -15.33 -15.00 -16.53
N PHE A 73 -16.32 -15.32 -15.69
CA PHE A 73 -17.35 -14.35 -15.30
C PHE A 73 -16.73 -13.22 -14.47
N ALA A 74 -15.95 -13.53 -13.44
CA ALA A 74 -15.21 -12.53 -12.68
C ALA A 74 -14.25 -11.72 -13.56
N SER A 75 -13.60 -12.33 -14.56
CA SER A 75 -12.71 -11.64 -15.48
C SER A 75 -13.39 -10.49 -16.21
N GLU A 76 -14.62 -10.69 -16.70
CA GLU A 76 -15.38 -9.68 -17.46
C GLU A 76 -16.11 -8.66 -16.58
N ARG A 77 -16.32 -8.96 -15.29
CA ARG A 77 -17.21 -8.19 -14.42
C ARG A 77 -16.51 -7.48 -13.26
N LEU A 78 -15.29 -7.87 -12.90
CA LEU A 78 -14.55 -7.25 -11.81
C LEU A 78 -14.23 -5.79 -12.13
N THR A 79 -14.51 -4.91 -11.18
CA THR A 79 -14.38 -3.45 -11.27
C THR A 79 -13.27 -2.90 -10.37
N PRO A 80 -12.78 -1.66 -10.60
CA PRO A 80 -11.86 -0.98 -9.70
C PRO A 80 -12.36 -0.93 -8.25
N ARG A 81 -13.67 -0.77 -8.02
CA ARG A 81 -14.26 -0.84 -6.69
C ARG A 81 -14.05 -2.21 -6.05
N ASP A 82 -14.23 -3.29 -6.81
CA ASP A 82 -14.02 -4.66 -6.31
C ASP A 82 -12.57 -4.90 -5.85
N LEU A 83 -11.59 -4.30 -6.54
CA LEU A 83 -10.16 -4.40 -6.19
C LEU A 83 -9.89 -3.85 -4.78
N VAL A 84 -10.39 -2.64 -4.50
CA VAL A 84 -10.08 -1.90 -3.25
C VAL A 84 -11.04 -2.23 -2.10
N THR A 85 -12.13 -2.95 -2.35
CA THR A 85 -13.09 -3.41 -1.34
C THR A 85 -13.02 -4.90 -1.04
N HIS A 86 -11.98 -5.59 -1.54
CA HIS A 86 -11.66 -6.98 -1.18
C HIS A 86 -12.80 -7.98 -1.47
N ARG A 87 -13.48 -7.85 -2.60
CA ARG A 87 -14.67 -8.65 -2.94
C ARG A 87 -14.55 -9.39 -4.27
N SER A 88 -13.33 -9.80 -4.61
CA SER A 88 -13.02 -10.51 -5.87
C SER A 88 -13.30 -12.02 -5.84
N GLY A 89 -13.61 -12.60 -4.68
CA GLY A 89 -13.73 -14.06 -4.49
C GLY A 89 -12.39 -14.80 -4.34
N LEU A 90 -11.25 -14.08 -4.44
CA LEU A 90 -9.91 -14.64 -4.28
C LEU A 90 -9.42 -14.52 -2.82
N PRO A 91 -8.99 -15.63 -2.18
CA PRO A 91 -8.38 -15.58 -0.85
C PRO A 91 -6.97 -14.96 -0.88
N ARG A 92 -6.34 -14.85 0.29
CA ARG A 92 -4.94 -14.43 0.41
C ARG A 92 -4.01 -15.43 -0.29
N HIS A 93 -3.06 -14.89 -1.03
CA HIS A 93 -1.98 -15.66 -1.67
C HIS A 93 -0.61 -15.05 -1.36
N ASP A 94 -0.40 -14.59 -0.13
CA ASP A 94 0.74 -13.71 0.16
C ASP A 94 2.12 -14.35 -0.08
N LEU A 95 2.20 -15.68 0.06
CA LEU A 95 3.41 -16.45 -0.27
C LEU A 95 3.83 -16.32 -1.75
N SER A 96 2.91 -15.97 -2.66
CA SER A 96 3.23 -15.81 -4.09
C SER A 96 4.15 -14.63 -4.37
N TRP A 97 4.13 -13.60 -3.51
CA TRP A 97 4.92 -12.38 -3.68
C TRP A 97 6.02 -12.21 -2.61
N TYR A 98 5.91 -12.83 -1.44
CA TYR A 98 6.88 -12.69 -0.34
C TYR A 98 8.34 -13.02 -0.71
N ASN A 99 8.56 -13.98 -1.62
CA ASN A 99 9.90 -14.42 -2.04
C ASN A 99 10.17 -14.16 -3.54
N ASN A 100 9.34 -13.34 -4.20
CA ASN A 100 9.43 -13.13 -5.64
C ASN A 100 9.79 -11.68 -5.98
N PHE A 101 11.07 -11.35 -5.80
CA PHE A 101 11.61 -9.99 -5.96
C PHE A 101 11.85 -9.59 -7.42
N LYS A 102 11.80 -10.53 -8.36
CA LYS A 102 12.07 -10.28 -9.79
C LYS A 102 10.81 -10.02 -10.60
N ALA A 103 9.66 -10.49 -10.13
CA ALA A 103 8.40 -10.30 -10.84
C ALA A 103 7.94 -8.83 -10.77
N SER A 104 7.61 -8.30 -11.94
CA SER A 104 6.94 -7.02 -12.11
C SER A 104 5.48 -7.07 -11.63
N ARG A 105 4.89 -5.90 -11.35
CA ARG A 105 3.45 -5.79 -11.03
C ARG A 105 2.58 -6.38 -12.13
N LYS A 106 2.91 -6.11 -13.40
CA LYS A 106 2.24 -6.71 -14.56
C LYS A 106 2.22 -8.24 -14.51
N GLU A 107 3.35 -8.87 -14.20
CA GLU A 107 3.43 -10.33 -14.09
C GLU A 107 2.59 -10.87 -12.92
N PHE A 108 2.54 -10.18 -11.79
CA PHE A 108 1.63 -10.56 -10.69
C PHE A 108 0.16 -10.48 -11.12
N VAL A 109 -0.23 -9.42 -11.83
CA VAL A 109 -1.59 -9.28 -12.36
C VAL A 109 -1.92 -10.39 -13.36
N MET A 110 -1.00 -10.74 -14.26
CA MET A 110 -1.19 -11.86 -15.20
C MET A 110 -1.38 -13.20 -14.48
N ARG A 111 -0.64 -13.42 -13.39
CA ARG A 111 -0.70 -14.68 -12.63
C ARG A 111 -2.02 -14.87 -11.88
N LEU A 112 -2.84 -13.83 -11.72
CA LEU A 112 -4.19 -13.96 -11.12
C LEU A 112 -5.07 -14.95 -11.89
N ALA A 113 -4.85 -15.11 -13.20
CA ALA A 113 -5.55 -16.08 -14.04
C ALA A 113 -5.36 -17.54 -13.58
N HIS A 114 -4.37 -17.83 -12.73
CA HIS A 114 -4.05 -19.17 -12.24
C HIS A 114 -4.49 -19.41 -10.79
N LEU A 115 -5.08 -18.42 -10.13
CA LEU A 115 -5.50 -18.53 -8.72
C LEU A 115 -6.98 -18.89 -8.64
N LYS A 116 -7.30 -20.06 -8.07
CA LYS A 116 -8.69 -20.52 -7.91
C LYS A 116 -9.42 -19.67 -6.85
N PRO A 117 -10.61 -19.13 -7.14
CA PRO A 117 -11.42 -18.44 -6.13
C PRO A 117 -12.01 -19.43 -5.12
N THR A 118 -12.44 -18.90 -3.97
CA THR A 118 -13.11 -19.64 -2.89
C THR A 118 -14.51 -19.11 -2.59
N ALA A 119 -14.99 -18.22 -3.45
CA ALA A 119 -16.30 -17.57 -3.44
C ALA A 119 -16.53 -16.94 -4.81
N ASP A 120 -17.79 -16.71 -5.13
CA ASP A 120 -18.18 -15.96 -6.31
C ASP A 120 -17.81 -14.47 -6.18
N LEU A 121 -17.76 -13.77 -7.32
CA LEU A 121 -17.53 -12.33 -7.35
C LEU A 121 -18.56 -11.61 -6.47
N ARG A 122 -18.08 -10.81 -5.51
CA ARG A 122 -18.86 -10.03 -4.52
C ARG A 122 -19.64 -10.84 -3.49
N GLU A 123 -19.50 -12.16 -3.44
CA GLU A 123 -20.21 -12.99 -2.45
C GLU A 123 -19.78 -12.67 -1.02
N LYS A 124 -18.47 -12.52 -0.78
CA LYS A 124 -17.93 -12.23 0.56
C LYS A 124 -16.66 -11.39 0.51
N PHE A 125 -16.36 -10.75 1.63
CA PHE A 125 -15.10 -10.07 1.86
C PHE A 125 -13.95 -11.07 2.03
N GLN A 126 -12.87 -10.88 1.27
CA GLN A 126 -11.62 -11.62 1.40
C GLN A 126 -10.44 -10.67 1.21
N TYR A 127 -9.80 -10.30 2.32
CA TYR A 127 -8.64 -9.41 2.30
C TYR A 127 -7.55 -9.95 1.38
N ASN A 128 -7.12 -9.16 0.40
CA ASN A 128 -6.25 -9.64 -0.67
C ASN A 128 -5.28 -8.54 -1.13
N ASN A 129 -3.98 -8.75 -0.89
CA ASN A 129 -2.94 -7.80 -1.28
C ASN A 129 -2.72 -7.76 -2.80
N LEU A 130 -2.93 -8.87 -3.51
CA LEU A 130 -2.77 -8.90 -4.97
C LEU A 130 -3.82 -8.03 -5.66
N MET A 131 -5.04 -7.95 -5.13
CA MET A 131 -6.05 -7.02 -5.65
C MET A 131 -5.63 -5.56 -5.48
N LEU A 132 -4.99 -5.21 -4.35
CA LEU A 132 -4.45 -3.85 -4.13
C LEU A 132 -3.21 -3.58 -4.98
N LEU A 133 -2.37 -4.59 -5.23
CA LEU A 133 -1.32 -4.49 -6.25
C LEU A 133 -1.92 -4.21 -7.62
N THR A 134 -2.99 -4.91 -8.02
CA THR A 134 -3.69 -4.67 -9.28
C THR A 134 -4.28 -3.25 -9.34
N ALA A 135 -4.82 -2.75 -8.24
CA ALA A 135 -5.29 -1.37 -8.12
C ALA A 135 -4.16 -0.36 -8.36
N GLY A 136 -2.98 -0.57 -7.76
CA GLY A 136 -1.81 0.27 -8.03
C GLY A 136 -1.31 0.14 -9.47
N TYR A 137 -1.30 -1.07 -10.04
CA TYR A 137 -0.95 -1.28 -11.45
C TYR A 137 -1.94 -0.59 -12.40
N LEU A 138 -3.22 -0.52 -12.04
CA LEU A 138 -4.22 0.23 -12.79
C LEU A 138 -3.92 1.73 -12.79
N VAL A 139 -3.44 2.30 -11.68
CA VAL A 139 -2.93 3.68 -11.64
C VAL A 139 -1.77 3.84 -12.62
N GLU A 140 -0.84 2.88 -12.68
CA GLU A 140 0.29 2.94 -13.64
C GLU A 140 -0.19 2.98 -15.09
N VAL A 141 -1.14 2.09 -15.43
CA VAL A 141 -1.69 2.01 -16.79
C VAL A 141 -2.40 3.30 -17.21
N ILE A 142 -3.16 3.93 -16.31
CA ILE A 142 -3.92 5.14 -16.63
C ILE A 142 -3.01 6.38 -16.71
N THR A 143 -1.97 6.43 -15.87
CA THR A 143 -1.11 7.61 -15.77
C THR A 143 0.14 7.55 -16.64
N ASP A 144 0.47 6.37 -17.17
CA ASP A 144 1.75 6.06 -17.82
C ASP A 144 2.97 6.39 -16.92
N LYS A 145 2.80 6.24 -15.60
CA LYS A 145 3.82 6.48 -14.58
C LYS A 145 3.91 5.30 -13.63
N LYS A 146 5.04 5.14 -12.96
CA LYS A 146 5.13 4.19 -11.84
C LYS A 146 4.19 4.62 -10.71
N TRP A 147 3.67 3.66 -9.96
CA TRP A 147 2.79 3.93 -8.81
C TRP A 147 3.46 4.88 -7.81
N GLU A 148 4.76 4.67 -7.54
CA GLU A 148 5.55 5.53 -6.65
C GLU A 148 5.57 6.99 -7.10
N THR A 149 5.70 7.22 -8.42
CA THR A 149 5.70 8.57 -9.00
C THR A 149 4.32 9.21 -8.85
N ALA A 150 3.25 8.46 -9.11
CA ALA A 150 1.88 8.94 -8.97
C ALA A 150 1.56 9.30 -7.50
N ILE A 151 1.86 8.42 -6.54
CA ILE A 151 1.63 8.70 -5.11
C ILE A 151 2.45 9.90 -4.65
N ARG A 152 3.70 10.01 -5.10
CA ARG A 152 4.53 11.16 -4.75
C ARG A 152 3.91 12.47 -5.22
N SER A 153 3.48 12.55 -6.48
CA SER A 153 2.89 13.77 -7.04
C SER A 153 1.51 14.08 -6.48
N TYR A 154 0.68 13.07 -6.24
CA TYR A 154 -0.69 13.25 -5.80
C TYR A 154 -0.83 13.48 -4.29
N VAL A 155 0.11 12.98 -3.49
CA VAL A 155 -0.02 12.98 -2.04
C VAL A 155 1.21 13.54 -1.34
N PHE A 156 2.39 12.97 -1.57
CA PHE A 156 3.53 13.30 -0.72
C PHE A 156 4.02 14.74 -0.93
N GLU A 157 4.12 15.19 -2.18
CA GLU A 157 4.55 16.56 -2.48
C GLU A 157 3.54 17.60 -1.99
N PRO A 158 2.22 17.49 -2.31
CA PRO A 158 1.23 18.45 -1.81
C PRO A 158 1.13 18.51 -0.28
N LEU A 159 1.31 17.38 0.41
CA LEU A 159 1.22 17.31 1.87
C LEU A 159 2.57 17.51 2.57
N GLY A 160 3.64 17.83 1.84
CA GLY A 160 4.96 18.05 2.43
C GLY A 160 5.56 16.82 3.13
N MET A 161 5.20 15.60 2.70
CA MET A 161 5.72 14.33 3.21
C MET A 161 7.07 13.99 2.54
N LYS A 162 8.11 14.74 2.91
CA LYS A 162 9.42 14.75 2.22
C LYS A 162 10.27 13.50 2.48
N ARG A 163 10.14 12.87 3.66
CA ARG A 163 10.92 11.69 4.07
C ARG A 163 10.18 10.37 3.83
N THR A 164 8.87 10.45 3.63
CA THR A 164 8.04 9.31 3.25
C THR A 164 8.52 8.72 1.92
N ASN A 165 8.73 7.40 1.93
CA ASN A 165 9.34 6.67 0.82
C ASN A 165 8.68 5.30 0.63
N PHE A 166 9.18 4.51 -0.31
CA PHE A 166 8.54 3.28 -0.78
C PHE A 166 9.37 2.01 -0.57
N SER A 167 10.58 2.12 0.01
CA SER A 167 11.54 1.03 0.04
C SER A 167 12.36 1.00 1.32
N VAL A 168 12.85 -0.19 1.67
CA VAL A 168 13.79 -0.36 2.79
C VAL A 168 15.08 0.40 2.50
N GLU A 169 15.53 0.32 1.25
CA GLU A 169 16.76 0.94 0.77
C GLU A 169 16.74 2.46 0.94
N ASP A 170 15.63 3.12 0.62
CA ASP A 170 15.48 4.57 0.82
C ASP A 170 15.38 4.91 2.31
N SER A 171 14.66 4.11 3.11
CA SER A 171 14.58 4.32 4.56
C SER A 171 15.93 4.21 5.25
N GLN A 172 16.78 3.27 4.81
CA GLN A 172 18.12 3.06 5.38
C GLN A 172 19.15 4.14 5.00
N ARG A 173 18.84 5.01 4.03
CA ARG A 173 19.66 6.20 3.72
C ARG A 173 19.40 7.35 4.70
N ASP A 174 18.28 7.28 5.42
CA ASP A 174 17.96 8.25 6.45
C ASP A 174 18.70 7.92 7.75
N MET A 175 19.03 8.92 8.57
CA MET A 175 19.68 8.68 9.86
C MET A 175 18.67 8.27 10.96
N ASP A 176 17.38 8.56 10.77
CA ASP A 176 16.29 8.31 11.70
C ASP A 176 15.26 7.30 11.14
N PHE A 177 15.69 6.06 10.93
CA PHE A 177 14.83 4.90 10.66
C PHE A 177 14.82 3.91 11.82
N ALA A 178 13.75 3.11 11.89
CA ALA A 178 13.58 2.05 12.87
C ALA A 178 14.05 0.67 12.35
N ILE A 179 14.74 -0.07 13.23
CA ILE A 179 15.10 -1.47 13.01
C ILE A 179 13.88 -2.36 13.30
N PRO A 180 13.59 -3.37 12.46
CA PRO A 180 12.50 -4.28 12.71
C PRO A 180 12.87 -5.32 13.76
N TYR A 181 11.92 -5.57 14.66
CA TYR A 181 12.02 -6.57 15.71
C TYR A 181 10.81 -7.50 15.65
N ARG A 182 10.96 -8.71 16.17
CA ARG A 182 9.86 -9.65 16.44
C ARG A 182 9.93 -10.06 17.90
N GLU A 183 8.79 -10.13 18.56
CA GLU A 183 8.68 -10.81 19.84
C GLU A 183 8.51 -12.32 19.62
N LYS A 184 9.36 -13.13 20.27
CA LYS A 184 9.24 -14.58 20.31
C LYS A 184 9.52 -15.05 21.73
N ASP A 185 8.57 -15.76 22.32
CA ASP A 185 8.67 -16.33 23.67
C ASP A 185 9.08 -15.28 24.74
N GLY A 186 8.49 -14.08 24.66
CA GLY A 186 8.76 -12.95 25.56
C GLY A 186 10.11 -12.27 25.33
N LYS A 187 10.87 -12.67 24.31
CA LYS A 187 12.13 -12.02 23.91
C LYS A 187 11.95 -11.20 22.64
N ILE A 188 12.48 -9.97 22.67
CA ILE A 188 12.53 -9.10 21.50
C ILE A 188 13.80 -9.45 20.72
N GLU A 189 13.62 -9.95 19.51
CA GLU A 189 14.70 -10.35 18.60
C GLU A 189 14.72 -9.38 17.41
N GLN A 190 15.91 -8.85 17.07
CA GLN A 190 16.07 -8.13 15.81
C GLN A 190 15.83 -9.11 14.65
N ILE A 191 15.08 -8.67 13.65
CA ILE A 191 14.84 -9.46 12.43
C ILE A 191 15.44 -8.75 11.21
N PRO A 192 15.70 -9.48 10.11
CA PRO A 192 16.10 -8.84 8.86
C PRO A 192 14.98 -7.94 8.33
N PHE A 193 15.37 -6.84 7.67
CA PHE A 193 14.44 -6.09 6.83
C PHE A 193 13.90 -6.99 5.72
N ARG A 194 12.67 -6.71 5.31
CA ARG A 194 12.04 -7.40 4.19
C ARG A 194 11.66 -6.38 3.12
N ASN A 195 12.28 -6.50 1.95
CA ASN A 195 11.91 -5.68 0.80
C ASN A 195 10.57 -6.19 0.23
N ILE A 196 9.57 -5.31 0.18
CA ILE A 196 8.22 -5.60 -0.34
C ILE A 196 7.81 -4.61 -1.45
N THR A 197 8.78 -3.99 -2.12
CA THR A 197 8.56 -2.95 -3.15
C THR A 197 7.72 -3.48 -4.33
N ASN A 198 7.83 -4.78 -4.62
CA ASN A 198 7.03 -5.46 -5.65
C ASN A 198 5.51 -5.40 -5.37
N ILE A 199 5.09 -5.45 -4.11
CA ILE A 199 3.71 -5.26 -3.64
C ILE A 199 3.48 -3.84 -3.08
N GLY A 200 4.27 -2.86 -3.53
CA GLY A 200 4.25 -1.50 -3.01
C GLY A 200 2.87 -0.88 -2.80
N PRO A 201 1.96 -0.93 -3.79
CA PRO A 201 0.58 -0.43 -3.65
C PRO A 201 -0.22 -0.99 -2.47
N ALA A 202 0.15 -2.17 -1.96
CA ALA A 202 -0.51 -2.79 -0.84
C ALA A 202 0.22 -2.59 0.50
N GLY A 203 1.49 -2.17 0.53
CA GLY A 203 2.21 -2.18 1.79
C GLY A 203 3.60 -1.54 1.94
N SER A 204 4.22 -0.98 0.90
CA SER A 204 5.65 -0.61 1.00
C SER A 204 5.94 0.83 1.42
N ILE A 205 4.93 1.62 1.81
CA ILE A 205 5.19 2.98 2.28
C ILE A 205 5.89 2.92 3.64
N ASN A 206 6.94 3.71 3.78
CA ASN A 206 7.59 4.02 5.05
C ASN A 206 7.39 5.51 5.32
N SER A 207 6.96 5.86 6.53
CA SER A 207 6.67 7.23 6.91
C SER A 207 6.98 7.46 8.39
N SER A 208 6.88 8.71 8.83
CA SER A 208 6.99 9.10 10.23
C SER A 208 5.62 9.46 10.80
N VAL A 209 5.52 9.54 12.13
CA VAL A 209 4.29 9.99 12.78
C VAL A 209 3.93 11.42 12.39
N ASN A 210 4.94 12.30 12.25
CA ASN A 210 4.73 13.68 11.83
C ASN A 210 4.22 13.78 10.39
N GLU A 211 4.81 13.06 9.43
CA GLU A 211 4.35 13.13 8.04
C GLU A 211 2.99 12.44 7.83
N MET A 212 2.73 11.32 8.52
CA MET A 212 1.39 10.71 8.53
C MET A 212 0.33 11.63 9.17
N SER A 213 0.72 12.58 10.02
CA SER A 213 -0.23 13.56 10.57
C SER A 213 -0.74 14.53 9.51
N HIS A 214 0.09 14.90 8.52
CA HIS A 214 -0.35 15.72 7.39
C HIS A 214 -1.39 14.97 6.54
N TRP A 215 -1.18 13.66 6.35
CA TRP A 215 -2.15 12.77 5.69
C TRP A 215 -3.48 12.71 6.45
N LEU A 216 -3.44 12.60 7.77
CA LEU A 216 -4.65 12.61 8.61
C LEU A 216 -5.40 13.94 8.50
N LEU A 217 -4.70 15.07 8.61
CA LEU A 217 -5.29 16.40 8.50
C LEU A 217 -5.98 16.61 7.15
N ALA A 218 -5.38 16.14 6.06
CA ALA A 218 -6.00 16.21 4.74
C ALA A 218 -7.35 15.45 4.62
N HIS A 219 -7.61 14.48 5.50
CA HIS A 219 -8.87 13.72 5.53
C HIS A 219 -9.89 14.28 6.54
N LEU A 220 -9.43 15.06 7.52
CA LEU A 220 -10.26 15.62 8.57
C LEU A 220 -10.75 17.03 8.21
N ASN A 221 -9.93 17.79 7.49
CA ASN A 221 -10.28 19.11 6.99
C ASN A 221 -11.31 18.96 5.86
N GLN A 222 -12.53 19.49 6.10
CA GLN A 222 -13.59 19.61 5.08
C GLN A 222 -13.40 20.85 4.21
#